data_AF-A0A9E6XYV9-F1
#
_entry.id   AF-A0A9E6XYV9-F1
#
_cell.length_a   1.000
_cell.length_b   1.000
_cell.length_c   1.000
_cell.angle_alpha   90.00
_cell.angle_beta   90.00
_cell.angle_gamma   90.00
#
_symmetry.space_group_name_H-M   'P 1'
#
loop_
_entity.id
_entity.type
_entity.pdbx_description
1 polymer ?
#
loop_
_entity_poly.entity_id
_entity_poly.type
_entity_poly.pdbx_seq_one_letter_code
_entity_poly.pdbx_strand_id
1 'polypeptide(L)' 'MTRRSTADPAALAAWRLAQLDAAGFPAPLAARLARDLDMDLHALLALVDRGCPPTLAVRILAPLDAPDPWPT' A
#
# COMPACT_ATOMS: atom_id res chain seq x y z
N MET A 1 -13.31 24.87 -9.10
CA MET A 1 -13.30 23.81 -8.07
C MET A 1 -14.14 22.68 -8.62
N THR A 2 -13.68 21.48 -8.98
CA THR A 2 -12.46 20.71 -8.74
C THR A 2 -12.48 19.64 -9.84
N ARG A 3 -11.45 19.51 -10.70
CA ARG A 3 -11.41 18.38 -11.66
C ARG A 3 -11.32 17.09 -10.83
N ARG A 4 -12.40 16.30 -10.81
CA ARG A 4 -12.34 14.92 -10.37
C ARG A 4 -11.68 14.14 -11.51
N SER A 5 -10.38 13.90 -11.40
CA SER A 5 -9.75 12.88 -12.25
C SER A 5 -10.26 11.53 -11.77
N THR A 6 -11.17 10.91 -12.53
CA THR A 6 -11.53 9.50 -12.39
C THR A 6 -10.37 8.69 -12.98
N ALA A 7 -9.28 8.52 -12.22
CA ALA A 7 -8.23 7.62 -12.65
C ALA A 7 -8.83 6.22 -12.82
N ASP A 8 -8.58 5.59 -13.96
CA ASP A 8 -8.92 4.20 -14.19
C ASP A 8 -8.31 3.35 -13.06
N PRO A 9 -9.08 2.44 -12.42
CA PRO A 9 -8.59 1.68 -11.27
C PRO A 9 -7.34 0.84 -11.60
N ALA A 10 -7.19 0.36 -12.84
CA ALA A 10 -5.99 -0.35 -13.26
C ALA A 10 -4.80 0.61 -13.42
N ALA A 11 -5.01 1.81 -13.98
CA ALA A 11 -3.98 2.84 -14.04
C ALA A 11 -3.53 3.29 -12.64
N LEU A 12 -4.46 3.44 -11.70
CA LEU A 12 -4.15 3.76 -10.30
C LEU A 12 -3.33 2.64 -9.64
N ALA A 13 -3.74 1.38 -9.80
CA ALA A 13 -3.02 0.24 -9.26
C ALA A 13 -1.59 0.12 -9.85
N ALA A 14 -1.42 0.34 -11.16
CA ALA A 14 -0.11 0.34 -11.79
C ALA A 14 0.81 1.44 -11.23
N TRP A 15 0.28 2.65 -11.03
CA TRP A 15 1.01 3.72 -10.37
C TRP A 15 1.39 3.35 -8.92
N ARG A 16 0.44 2.81 -8.14
CA ARG A 16 0.71 2.37 -6.76
C ARG A 16 1.81 1.31 -6.70
N LEU A 17 1.79 0.34 -7.62
CA LEU A 17 2.81 -0.71 -7.71
C LEU A 17 4.20 -0.11 -7.95
N ALA A 18 4.33 0.84 -8.89
CA ALA A 18 5.60 1.50 -9.17
C ALA A 18 6.14 2.28 -7.95
N GLN A 19 5.27 2.91 -7.16
CA GLN A 19 5.69 3.58 -5.93
C GLN A 19 6.17 2.61 -4.86
N LEU A 20 5.46 1.49 -4.68
CA LEU A 20 5.83 0.44 -3.72
C LEU A 20 7.15 -0.25 -4.11
N ASP A 21 7.36 -0.52 -5.39
CA ASP A 21 8.62 -1.07 -5.90
C ASP A 21 9.80 -0.13 -5.65
N ALA A 22 9.63 1.16 -5.97
CA ALA A 22 10.64 2.19 -5.69
C ALA A 22 10.97 2.34 -4.19
N ALA A 23 10.01 2.05 -3.31
CA ALA A 23 10.19 2.04 -1.86
C ALA A 23 10.78 0.73 -1.31
N GLY A 24 11.09 -0.25 -2.17
CA GLY A 24 11.72 -1.50 -1.79
C GLY A 24 10.77 -2.54 -1.21
N PHE A 25 9.47 -2.46 -1.50
CA PHE A 25 8.54 -3.51 -1.10
C PHE A 25 8.81 -4.81 -1.89
N PRO A 26 8.72 -5.98 -1.24
CA PRO A 26 8.77 -7.25 -1.96
C PRO A 26 7.67 -7.30 -3.04
N ALA A 27 8.02 -7.68 -4.26
CA ALA A 27 7.10 -7.75 -5.40
C ALA A 27 5.71 -8.37 -5.12
N PRO A 28 5.59 -9.54 -4.44
CA PRO A 28 4.28 -10.11 -4.16
C PRO A 28 3.45 -9.26 -3.18
N LEU A 29 4.11 -8.59 -2.22
CA LEU A 29 3.46 -7.70 -1.27
C LEU A 29 3.04 -6.39 -1.96
N ALA A 30 3.91 -5.83 -2.80
CA ALA A 30 3.65 -4.62 -3.56
C ALA A 30 2.44 -4.79 -4.49
N ALA A 31 2.36 -5.91 -5.21
CA ALA A 31 1.23 -6.22 -6.09
C ALA A 31 -0.11 -6.33 -5.34
N ARG A 32 -0.09 -6.88 -4.11
CA ARG A 32 -1.29 -6.98 -3.28
C ARG A 32 -1.76 -5.61 -2.79
N LEU A 33 -0.84 -4.82 -2.23
CA LEU A 33 -1.12 -3.47 -1.71
C LEU A 33 -1.50 -2.46 -2.80
N ALA A 34 -0.98 -2.63 -4.01
CA ALA A 34 -1.33 -1.81 -5.15
C ALA A 34 -2.82 -1.91 -5.52
N ARG A 35 -3.44 -3.06 -5.26
CA ARG A 35 -4.87 -3.33 -5.53
C ARG A 35 -5.77 -3.03 -4.34
N ASP A 36 -5.20 -2.93 -3.15
CA ASP A 36 -5.91 -2.60 -1.93
C ASP A 36 -6.07 -1.07 -1.85
N LEU A 37 -7.29 -0.60 -2.12
CA LEU A 37 -7.61 0.83 -2.15
C LEU A 37 -7.99 1.39 -0.78
N ASP A 38 -8.30 0.53 0.19
CA ASP A 38 -8.60 0.95 1.57
C ASP A 38 -7.31 1.25 2.35
N MET A 39 -6.17 0.71 1.90
CA MET A 39 -4.86 1.02 2.44
C MET A 39 -4.34 2.39 1.99
N ASP A 40 -4.03 3.25 2.98
CA ASP A 40 -3.37 4.53 2.75
C ASP A 40 -1.90 4.31 2.36
N LEU A 41 -1.63 4.43 1.05
CA LEU A 41 -0.29 4.29 0.50
C LEU A 41 0.66 5.39 1.00
N HIS A 42 0.16 6.60 1.22
CA HIS A 42 1.00 7.71 1.65
C HIS A 42 1.51 7.47 3.07
N ALA A 43 0.64 7.03 3.97
CA ALA A 43 1.03 6.64 5.33
C ALA A 43 2.03 5.48 5.33
N LEU A 44 1.83 4.50 4.44
CA LEU A 44 2.71 3.33 4.31
C LEU A 44 4.12 3.74 3.88
N LEU A 45 4.24 4.54 2.83
CA LEU A 45 5.52 5.07 2.34
C LEU A 45 6.20 5.94 3.39
N ALA A 46 5.43 6.77 4.12
CA ALA A 46 5.98 7.61 5.17
C ALA A 46 6.54 6.81 6.36
N LEU A 47 6.06 5.59 6.63
CA LEU A 47 6.68 4.70 7.62
C LEU A 47 8.00 4.15 7.10
N VAL A 48 8.04 3.71 5.84
CA VAL A 48 9.24 3.17 5.22
C VAL A 48 10.34 4.22 5.07
N ASP A 49 10.00 5.45 4.70
CA ASP A 49 10.93 6.58 4.64
C ASP A 49 11.56 6.90 6.01
N ARG A 50 10.88 6.54 7.11
CA ARG A 50 11.41 6.64 8.49
C ARG A 50 12.25 5.44 8.91
N GLY A 51 12.48 4.47 8.03
CA GLY A 51 13.22 3.24 8.29
C GLY A 51 12.38 2.08 8.82
N CYS A 52 11.04 2.19 8.81
CA CYS A 52 10.19 1.06 9.18
C CYS A 52 10.27 -0.03 8.10
N PRO A 53 10.51 -1.31 8.44
CA PRO A 53 10.48 -2.38 7.45
C PRO A 53 9.10 -2.50 6.78
N PRO A 54 9.01 -2.75 5.45
CA PRO A 54 7.76 -2.81 4.70
C PRO A 54 6.68 -3.73 5.31
N THR A 55 7.08 -4.92 5.78
CA THR A 55 6.16 -5.88 6.41
C THR A 55 5.60 -5.38 7.75
N LEU A 56 6.40 -4.63 8.51
CA LEU A 56 5.96 -4.03 9.76
C LEU A 56 5.05 -2.81 9.49
N ALA A 57 5.38 -1.99 8.51
CA ALA A 57 4.55 -0.84 8.12
C ALA A 57 3.12 -1.24 7.74
N VAL A 58 2.97 -2.34 6.98
CA VAL A 58 1.64 -2.90 6.65
C VAL A 58 0.86 -3.29 7.91
N ARG A 59 1.53 -3.89 8.90
CA ARG A 59 0.88 -4.31 10.16
C ARG A 59 0.45 -3.11 11.01
N ILE A 60 1.24 -2.05 11.04
CA ILE A 60 0.92 -0.82 11.77
C ILE A 60 -0.34 -0.17 11.19
N LEU A 61 -0.52 -0.23 9.88
CA LEU A 61 -1.65 0.38 9.17
C LEU A 61 -2.80 -0.58 8.88
N ALA A 62 -2.65 -1.88 9.21
CA ALA A 62 -3.70 -2.86 8.99
C ALA A 62 -4.95 -2.46 9.81
N PRO A 63 -6.15 -2.52 9.22
CA PRO A 63 -7.38 -2.31 9.97
C PRO A 63 -7.46 -3.28 11.14
N LEU A 64 -7.80 -2.78 12.34
CA LEU A 64 -7.88 -3.61 13.55
C LEU A 64 -9.01 -4.66 13.50
N ASP A 65 -9.97 -4.49 12.59
CA ASP A 65 -11.10 -5.41 12.34
C ASP A 65 -10.82 -6.39 11.19
N ALA A 66 -9.62 -6.36 10.58
CA ALA A 66 -9.27 -7.31 9.55
C ALA A 66 -9.11 -8.72 10.18
N PRO A 67 -9.74 -9.77 9.60
CA PRO A 67 -9.53 -11.13 10.09
C PRO A 67 -8.05 -11.46 10.04
N ASP A 68 -7.52 -12.02 11.13
CA ASP A 68 -6.11 -12.33 11.28
C ASP A 68 -5.60 -13.12 10.04
N PRO A 69 -4.65 -12.57 9.26
CA PRO A 69 -4.26 -13.17 7.99
C PRO A 69 -3.12 -14.20 8.13
N TRP A 70 -2.71 -14.61 9.34
CA TRP A 70 -1.57 -15.51 9.51
C TRP A 70 -1.72 -16.53 10.66
N PRO A 71 -1.81 -17.84 10.37
CA PRO A 71 -1.74 -18.84 11.43
C PRO A 71 -0.29 -18.95 11.95
N THR A 72 -0.14 -18.90 13.29
CA THR A 72 1.11 -19.06 14.05
C THR A 72 2.03 -20.16 13.54
#